data_AF-W7DW07-F1
#
_entry.id   AF-W7DW07-F1
#
_cell.length_a   1.000
_cell.length_b   1.000
_cell.length_c   1.000
_cell.angle_alpha   90.00
_cell.angle_beta   90.00
_cell.angle_gamma   90.00
#
_symmetry.space_group_name_H-M   'P 1'
#
loop_
_entity.id
_entity.type
_entity.pdbx_description
1 polymer ?
#
loop_
_entity_poly.entity_id
_entity_poly.type
_entity_poly.pdbx_seq_one_letter_code
_entity_poly.pdbx_strand_id
1 'polypeptide(L)'
;MKKILFLLSLLTLPFSAMAQSKPERAPDAYIKKTAERFFPNLCKDSLEGLMNDVYDCYQHTKNNDPQYLQCMIGDTYVFAAVFKANQKAAALGRPIPFNVPFFSQEKWAERTGDLIRIPQLSGYILGERTPYLEKSTKQFIDDINIMYADKNNVCK
;
A
#
# COMPACT_ATOMS: atom_id res chain seq x y z
N MET A 1 7.25 -42.89 52.98
CA MET A 1 7.89 -41.54 52.99
C MET A 1 8.59 -41.31 51.66
N LYS A 2 8.48 -40.09 51.15
CA LYS A 2 8.89 -39.60 49.82
C LYS A 2 10.37 -39.88 49.51
N LYS A 3 10.69 -40.26 48.27
CA LYS A 3 11.98 -39.91 47.64
C LYS A 3 11.69 -39.34 46.26
N ILE A 4 12.04 -38.07 46.12
CA ILE A 4 11.75 -37.20 44.98
C ILE A 4 12.77 -37.50 43.87
N LEU A 5 12.27 -37.69 42.66
CA LEU A 5 13.02 -37.70 41.41
C LEU A 5 13.63 -36.31 41.17
N PHE A 6 14.89 -36.25 40.78
CA PHE A 6 15.42 -35.11 40.02
C PHE A 6 16.07 -35.64 38.75
N LEU A 7 15.26 -35.72 37.69
CA LEU A 7 15.76 -35.69 36.32
C LEU A 7 16.30 -34.26 36.08
N LEU A 8 17.60 -34.15 35.84
CA LEU A 8 18.17 -32.96 35.21
C LEU A 8 17.71 -32.94 33.75
N SER A 9 16.59 -32.26 33.49
CA SER A 9 16.24 -31.85 32.14
C SER A 9 17.33 -30.89 31.66
N LEU A 10 18.13 -31.35 30.70
CA LEU A 10 19.00 -30.51 29.89
C LEU A 10 18.20 -29.27 29.45
N LEU A 11 18.59 -28.11 29.96
CA LEU A 11 18.22 -26.80 29.40
C LEU A 11 18.87 -26.69 28.02
N THR A 12 18.30 -27.37 27.02
CA THR A 12 18.45 -26.93 25.64
C THR A 12 17.63 -25.66 25.55
N LEU A 13 18.30 -24.52 25.79
CA LEU A 13 17.77 -23.20 25.46
C LEU A 13 17.28 -23.31 24.01
N PRO A 14 15.97 -23.17 23.72
CA PRO A 14 15.56 -23.09 22.34
C PRO A 14 16.17 -21.80 21.81
N PHE A 15 17.10 -21.99 20.89
CA PHE A 15 17.55 -21.08 19.84
C PHE A 15 17.03 -19.66 20.00
N SER A 16 17.99 -18.73 20.13
CA SER A 16 17.91 -17.36 19.62
C SER A 16 16.65 -17.17 18.79
N ALA A 17 15.59 -16.67 19.40
CA ALA A 17 14.47 -16.13 18.66
C ALA A 17 15.10 -14.97 17.89
N MET A 18 15.58 -15.24 16.67
CA MET A 18 16.07 -14.21 15.79
C MET A 18 14.90 -13.24 15.71
N ALA A 19 15.09 -12.03 16.23
CA ALA A 19 14.10 -10.99 16.14
C ALA A 19 13.84 -10.82 14.64
N GLN A 20 12.76 -11.42 14.15
CA GLN A 20 12.44 -11.42 12.74
C GLN A 20 12.28 -9.95 12.38
N SER A 21 13.13 -9.48 11.45
CA SER A 21 13.07 -8.10 10.99
C SER A 21 11.64 -7.80 10.56
N LYS A 22 11.07 -6.69 11.05
CA LYS A 22 9.72 -6.28 10.66
C LYS A 22 9.65 -6.21 9.13
N PRO A 23 8.56 -6.69 8.50
CA PRO A 23 8.41 -6.60 7.05
C PRO A 23 8.59 -5.17 6.56
N GLU A 24 9.31 -4.98 5.46
CA GLU A 24 9.53 -3.62 4.93
C GLU A 24 8.33 -3.09 4.12
N ARG A 25 7.32 -3.94 3.85
CA ARG A 25 6.12 -3.63 3.06
C ARG A 25 4.97 -4.58 3.41
N ALA A 26 3.81 -4.32 2.82
CA ALA A 26 2.65 -5.20 2.92
C ALA A 26 2.94 -6.61 2.36
N PRO A 27 2.33 -7.67 2.94
CA PRO A 27 2.46 -9.03 2.41
C PRO A 27 1.94 -9.14 0.97
N ASP A 28 2.54 -10.03 0.17
CA ASP A 28 2.17 -10.20 -1.25
C ASP A 28 0.68 -10.46 -1.45
N ALA A 29 0.06 -11.30 -0.61
CA ALA A 29 -1.37 -11.57 -0.68
C ALA A 29 -2.24 -10.31 -0.48
N TYR A 30 -1.79 -9.38 0.38
CA TYR A 30 -2.48 -8.11 0.60
C TYR A 30 -2.33 -7.17 -0.60
N ILE A 31 -1.12 -7.12 -1.18
CA ILE A 31 -0.82 -6.30 -2.36
C ILE A 31 -1.59 -6.82 -3.57
N LYS A 32 -1.60 -8.13 -3.80
CA LYS A 32 -2.40 -8.78 -4.83
C LYS A 32 -3.88 -8.44 -4.70
N LYS A 33 -4.44 -8.51 -3.49
CA LYS A 33 -5.84 -8.10 -3.24
C LYS A 33 -6.08 -6.62 -3.55
N THR A 34 -5.09 -5.77 -3.27
CA THR A 34 -5.13 -4.34 -3.62
C THR A 34 -5.12 -4.15 -5.14
N ALA A 35 -4.29 -4.91 -5.87
CA ALA A 35 -4.26 -4.92 -7.33
C ALA A 35 -5.60 -5.40 -7.90
N GLU A 36 -6.15 -6.53 -7.43
CA GLU A 36 -7.44 -7.07 -7.85
C GLU A 36 -8.61 -6.09 -7.60
N ARG A 37 -8.53 -5.27 -6.54
CA ARG A 37 -9.53 -4.23 -6.25
C ARG A 37 -9.52 -3.13 -7.30
N PHE A 38 -8.34 -2.62 -7.65
CA PHE A 38 -8.19 -1.38 -8.41
C PHE A 38 -7.94 -1.59 -9.91
N PHE A 39 -7.37 -2.73 -10.28
CA PHE A 39 -7.04 -3.05 -11.67
C PHE A 39 -8.25 -3.03 -12.60
N PRO A 40 -9.45 -3.54 -12.24
CA PRO A 40 -10.59 -3.53 -13.14
C PRO A 40 -10.97 -2.12 -13.62
N ASN A 41 -11.07 -1.15 -12.70
CA ASN A 41 -11.41 0.23 -13.05
C ASN A 41 -10.25 0.97 -13.69
N LEU A 42 -9.01 0.68 -13.29
CA LEU A 42 -7.82 1.15 -14.02
C LEU A 42 -7.80 0.64 -15.48
N CYS A 43 -8.26 -0.58 -15.73
CA CYS A 43 -8.24 -1.15 -17.07
C CYS A 43 -9.40 -0.67 -17.94
N LYS A 44 -10.61 -0.58 -17.38
CA LYS A 44 -11.83 -0.19 -18.11
C LYS A 44 -11.88 1.32 -18.36
N ASP A 45 -11.63 2.11 -17.32
CA ASP A 45 -11.90 3.54 -17.28
C ASP A 45 -10.59 4.35 -17.14
N SER A 46 -9.44 3.70 -17.39
CA SER A 46 -8.11 4.28 -17.35
C SER A 46 -7.71 4.84 -15.98
N LEU A 47 -6.75 5.78 -15.94
CA LEU A 47 -6.33 6.43 -14.71
C LEU A 47 -7.49 7.19 -14.04
N GLU A 48 -8.44 7.72 -14.81
CA GLU A 48 -9.63 8.40 -14.29
C GLU A 48 -10.55 7.45 -13.51
N GLY A 49 -10.77 6.23 -14.02
CA GLY A 49 -11.46 5.15 -13.30
C GLY A 49 -10.81 4.83 -11.97
N LEU A 50 -9.50 4.66 -11.97
CA LEU A 50 -8.75 4.41 -10.74
C LEU A 50 -8.84 5.58 -9.75
N MET A 51 -8.80 6.82 -10.24
CA MET A 51 -8.94 8.01 -9.41
C MET A 51 -10.28 8.03 -8.66
N ASN A 52 -11.38 7.71 -9.36
CA ASN A 52 -12.72 7.63 -8.75
C ASN A 52 -12.78 6.50 -7.71
N ASP A 53 -12.25 5.34 -8.04
CA ASP A 53 -12.18 4.19 -7.13
C ASP A 53 -11.40 4.48 -5.84
N VAL A 54 -10.26 5.15 -5.97
CA VAL A 54 -9.44 5.54 -4.81
C VAL A 54 -10.17 6.56 -3.97
N TYR A 55 -10.83 7.54 -4.59
CA TYR A 55 -11.67 8.50 -3.88
C TYR A 55 -12.79 7.79 -3.11
N ASP A 56 -13.53 6.89 -3.76
CA ASP A 56 -14.60 6.09 -3.16
C ASP A 56 -14.08 5.18 -2.04
N CYS A 57 -12.86 4.65 -2.17
CA CYS A 57 -12.19 3.89 -1.11
C CYS A 57 -12.10 4.72 0.18
N TYR A 58 -11.69 5.99 0.09
CA TYR A 58 -11.61 6.88 1.25
C TYR A 58 -12.97 7.28 1.81
N GLN A 59 -14.01 7.40 0.98
CA GLN A 59 -15.36 7.72 1.47
C GLN A 59 -15.96 6.59 2.32
N HIS A 60 -15.55 5.34 2.07
CA HIS A 60 -16.16 4.15 2.69
C HIS A 60 -15.24 3.39 3.65
N THR A 61 -14.01 3.85 3.84
CA THR A 61 -13.01 3.16 4.69
C THR A 61 -12.54 4.08 5.79
N LYS A 62 -12.75 3.68 7.05
CA LYS A 62 -12.27 4.43 8.22
C LYS A 62 -10.74 4.37 8.27
N ASN A 63 -10.09 5.42 8.78
CA ASN A 63 -8.62 5.52 8.83
C ASN A 63 -7.93 4.54 9.79
N ASN A 64 -8.69 3.83 10.61
CA ASN A 64 -8.21 2.74 11.46
C ASN A 64 -8.63 1.35 10.95
N ASP A 65 -9.25 1.26 9.78
CA ASP A 65 -9.59 -0.01 9.14
C ASP A 65 -8.35 -0.59 8.44
N PRO A 66 -8.10 -1.90 8.54
CA PRO A 66 -7.00 -2.53 7.81
C PRO A 66 -7.05 -2.34 6.29
N GLN A 67 -8.21 -2.08 5.70
CA GLN A 67 -8.35 -1.79 4.27
C GLN A 67 -7.91 -0.37 3.90
N TYR A 68 -7.75 0.53 4.87
CA TYR A 68 -7.34 1.90 4.60
C TYR A 68 -5.96 1.98 3.92
N LEU A 69 -5.06 1.05 4.27
CA LEU A 69 -3.77 0.93 3.60
C LEU A 69 -3.91 0.58 2.09
N GLN A 70 -4.97 -0.12 1.66
CA GLN A 70 -5.25 -0.33 0.23
C GLN A 70 -5.56 1.01 -0.44
N CYS A 71 -6.41 1.85 0.17
CA CYS A 71 -6.73 3.18 -0.34
C CYS A 71 -5.43 4.02 -0.48
N MET A 72 -4.56 3.98 0.52
CA MET A 72 -3.29 4.70 0.49
C MET A 72 -2.32 4.19 -0.59
N ILE A 73 -2.25 2.88 -0.82
CA ILE A 73 -1.43 2.29 -1.89
C ILE A 73 -1.93 2.78 -3.26
N GLY A 74 -3.25 2.72 -3.51
CA GLY A 74 -3.85 3.22 -4.74
C GLY A 74 -3.64 4.73 -4.93
N ASP A 75 -3.83 5.51 -3.87
CA ASP A 75 -3.59 6.96 -3.84
C ASP A 75 -2.15 7.34 -4.14
N THR A 76 -1.18 6.62 -3.56
CA THR A 76 0.24 6.86 -3.83
C THR A 76 0.57 6.64 -5.30
N TYR A 77 0.01 5.61 -5.93
CA TYR A 77 0.14 5.38 -7.36
C TYR A 77 -0.50 6.48 -8.20
N VAL A 78 -1.76 6.84 -7.90
CA VAL A 78 -2.51 7.89 -8.62
C VAL A 78 -1.81 9.23 -8.49
N PHE A 79 -1.42 9.63 -7.28
CA PHE A 79 -0.70 10.86 -7.02
C PHE A 79 0.58 10.93 -7.86
N ALA A 80 1.40 9.86 -7.86
CA ALA A 80 2.63 9.82 -8.64
C ALA A 80 2.36 9.94 -10.15
N ALA A 81 1.32 9.27 -10.67
CA ALA A 81 0.94 9.32 -12.07
C ALA A 81 0.44 10.73 -12.49
N VAL A 82 -0.49 11.30 -11.72
CA VAL A 82 -1.05 12.64 -11.93
C VAL A 82 0.04 13.71 -11.85
N PHE A 83 0.86 13.66 -10.80
CA PHE A 83 1.94 14.62 -10.60
C PHE A 83 2.94 14.60 -11.76
N LYS A 84 3.39 13.40 -12.18
CA LYS A 84 4.29 13.24 -13.32
C LYS A 84 3.68 13.73 -14.64
N ALA A 85 2.41 13.43 -14.90
CA ALA A 85 1.72 13.87 -16.10
C ALA A 85 1.58 15.41 -16.14
N ASN A 86 1.20 16.01 -15.03
CA ASN A 86 1.03 17.46 -14.90
C ASN A 86 2.36 18.20 -15.02
N GLN A 87 3.43 17.71 -14.37
CA GLN A 87 4.78 18.27 -14.53
C GLN A 87 5.26 18.22 -15.98
N LYS A 88 5.05 17.09 -16.65
CA LYS A 88 5.41 16.95 -18.07
C LYS A 88 4.63 17.92 -18.96
N ALA A 89 3.33 18.10 -18.73
CA ALA A 89 2.52 19.05 -19.47
C ALA A 89 3.01 20.49 -19.26
N ALA A 90 3.26 20.89 -18.01
CA ALA A 90 3.78 22.20 -17.66
C ALA A 90 5.15 22.48 -18.31
N ALA A 91 6.07 21.52 -18.26
CA ALA A 91 7.38 21.63 -18.90
C ALA A 91 7.30 21.78 -20.43
N LEU A 92 6.23 21.28 -21.05
CA LEU A 92 5.96 21.40 -22.49
C LEU A 92 5.08 22.61 -22.84
N GLY A 93 4.71 23.45 -21.86
CA GLY A 93 3.77 24.56 -22.08
C GLY A 93 2.36 24.11 -22.52
N ARG A 94 1.97 22.88 -22.19
CA ARG A 94 0.68 22.29 -22.55
C ARG A 94 -0.33 22.44 -21.42
N PRO A 95 -1.65 22.41 -21.72
CA PRO A 95 -2.68 22.33 -20.69
C PRO A 95 -2.45 21.17 -19.74
N ILE A 96 -2.73 21.39 -18.46
CA ILE A 96 -2.62 20.38 -17.41
C ILE A 96 -3.69 19.30 -17.64
N PRO A 97 -3.32 18.02 -17.81
CA PRO A 97 -4.27 16.96 -18.15
C PRO A 97 -5.19 16.57 -16.99
N PHE A 98 -4.75 16.74 -15.74
CA PHE A 98 -5.51 16.36 -14.56
C PHE A 98 -5.63 17.54 -13.59
N ASN A 99 -6.84 18.08 -13.45
CA ASN A 99 -7.17 19.08 -12.43
C ASN A 99 -8.07 18.46 -11.35
N VAL A 100 -7.46 17.72 -10.43
CA VAL A 100 -8.15 16.93 -9.42
C VAL A 100 -7.68 17.30 -8.01
N PRO A 101 -8.36 18.23 -7.33
CA PRO A 101 -7.93 18.75 -6.03
C PRO A 101 -7.67 17.68 -4.96
N PHE A 102 -8.39 16.56 -5.02
CA PHE A 102 -8.20 15.45 -4.10
C PHE A 102 -6.79 14.83 -4.17
N PHE A 103 -6.16 14.81 -5.36
CA PHE A 103 -4.80 14.29 -5.57
C PHE A 103 -3.75 15.39 -5.63
N SER A 104 -4.03 16.57 -5.05
CA SER A 104 -3.02 17.60 -4.88
C SER A 104 -1.95 17.19 -3.88
N GLN A 105 -0.76 17.81 -3.95
CA GLN A 105 0.33 17.54 -3.01
C GLN A 105 -0.07 17.84 -1.56
N GLU A 106 -0.83 18.92 -1.33
CA GLU A 106 -1.32 19.29 0.00
C GLU A 106 -2.25 18.20 0.56
N LYS A 107 -3.23 17.74 -0.25
CA LYS A 107 -4.17 16.72 0.18
C LYS A 107 -3.53 15.35 0.35
N TRP A 108 -2.56 15.00 -0.48
CA TRP A 108 -1.78 13.80 -0.29
C TRP A 108 -0.94 13.87 1.00
N ALA A 109 -0.27 15.00 1.27
CA ALA A 109 0.50 15.19 2.50
C ALA A 109 -0.38 15.07 3.76
N GLU A 110 -1.57 15.69 3.77
CA GLU A 110 -2.56 15.53 4.85
C GLU A 110 -2.88 14.04 5.10
N ARG A 111 -3.20 13.27 4.04
CA ARG A 111 -3.54 11.85 4.15
C ARG A 111 -2.37 10.97 4.57
N THR A 112 -1.14 11.29 4.16
CA THR A 112 0.04 10.54 4.66
C THR A 112 0.24 10.67 6.16
N GLY A 113 -0.29 11.74 6.79
CA GLY A 113 -0.38 11.85 8.24
C GLY A 113 -1.22 10.75 8.90
N ASP A 114 -2.19 10.17 8.19
CA ASP A 114 -3.04 9.09 8.70
C ASP A 114 -2.34 7.73 8.77
N LEU A 115 -1.12 7.59 8.23
CA LEU A 115 -0.29 6.37 8.39
C LEU A 115 -0.13 5.97 9.86
N ILE A 116 -0.20 6.94 10.77
CA ILE A 116 -0.10 6.68 12.21
C ILE A 116 -1.29 5.93 12.80
N ARG A 117 -2.43 5.93 12.12
CA ARG A 117 -3.70 5.35 12.56
C ARG A 117 -3.94 3.96 12.00
N ILE A 118 -3.11 3.51 11.05
CA ILE A 118 -3.25 2.22 10.39
C ILE A 118 -2.78 1.09 11.32
N PRO A 119 -3.65 0.10 11.65
CA PRO A 119 -3.30 -0.99 12.56
C PRO A 119 -2.06 -1.78 12.15
N GLN A 120 -1.91 -2.05 10.84
CA GLN A 120 -0.73 -2.76 10.30
C GLN A 120 0.59 -2.02 10.55
N LEU A 121 0.55 -0.71 10.81
CA LEU A 121 1.71 0.15 11.01
C LEU A 121 1.96 0.52 12.48
N SER A 122 1.20 -0.08 13.41
CA SER A 122 1.30 0.19 14.85
C SER A 122 2.69 -0.05 15.43
N GLY A 123 3.42 -1.04 14.91
CA GLY A 123 4.79 -1.37 15.32
C GLY A 123 5.90 -0.57 14.64
N TYR A 124 5.59 0.36 13.73
CA TYR A 124 6.56 1.10 12.93
C TYR A 124 6.72 2.53 13.46
N ILE A 125 7.95 3.03 13.52
CA ILE A 125 8.20 4.45 13.86
C ILE A 125 7.87 5.35 12.66
N LEU A 126 7.71 6.66 12.88
CA LEU A 126 7.33 7.61 11.82
C LEU A 126 8.23 7.51 10.58
N GLY A 127 9.54 7.39 10.76
CA GLY A 127 10.52 7.27 9.66
C GLY A 127 10.43 5.96 8.86
N GLU A 128 9.68 4.95 9.34
CA GLU A 128 9.52 3.66 8.66
C GLU A 128 8.18 3.55 7.91
N ARG A 129 7.17 4.37 8.26
CA ARG A 129 5.80 4.25 7.74
C ARG A 129 5.68 4.68 6.28
N THR A 130 6.26 5.83 5.93
CA THR A 130 6.27 6.30 4.53
C THR A 130 7.07 5.35 3.62
N PRO A 131 8.30 4.93 3.99
CA PRO A 131 9.02 3.91 3.23
C PRO A 131 8.25 2.59 3.07
N TYR A 132 7.49 2.17 4.09
CA TYR A 132 6.63 0.99 4.00
C TYR A 132 5.54 1.16 2.94
N LEU A 133 4.86 2.32 2.94
CA LEU A 133 3.85 2.64 1.93
C LEU A 133 4.45 2.67 0.52
N GLU A 134 5.62 3.31 0.34
CA GLU A 134 6.31 3.39 -0.94
C GLU A 134 6.74 2.02 -1.46
N LYS A 135 7.35 1.17 -0.62
CA LYS A 135 7.74 -0.20 -0.99
C LYS A 135 6.52 -1.07 -1.30
N SER A 136 5.43 -0.91 -0.57
CA SER A 136 4.16 -1.60 -0.86
C SER A 136 3.57 -1.15 -2.20
N THR A 137 3.62 0.15 -2.48
CA THR A 137 3.13 0.73 -3.75
C THR A 137 3.98 0.30 -4.94
N LYS A 138 5.30 0.17 -4.77
CA LYS A 138 6.17 -0.35 -5.83
C LYS A 138 5.78 -1.77 -6.24
N GLN A 139 5.57 -2.65 -5.27
CA GLN A 139 5.12 -4.02 -5.56
C GLN A 139 3.71 -4.04 -6.17
N PHE A 140 2.80 -3.17 -5.72
CA PHE A 140 1.49 -2.99 -6.37
C PHE A 140 1.62 -2.60 -7.84
N ILE A 141 2.53 -1.68 -8.18
CA ILE A 141 2.80 -1.29 -9.58
C ILE A 141 3.30 -2.49 -10.39
N ASP A 142 4.20 -3.30 -9.82
CA ASP A 142 4.70 -4.51 -10.48
C ASP A 142 3.56 -5.50 -10.76
N ASP A 143 2.66 -5.74 -9.80
CA ASP A 143 1.48 -6.60 -9.97
C ASP A 143 0.52 -6.05 -11.03
N ILE A 144 0.24 -4.73 -11.02
CA ILE A 144 -0.59 -4.06 -12.03
C ILE A 144 0.03 -4.20 -13.44
N ASN A 145 1.35 -4.05 -13.57
CA ASN A 145 2.04 -4.21 -14.85
C ASN A 145 1.94 -5.64 -15.39
N ILE A 146 2.02 -6.65 -14.52
CA ILE A 146 1.81 -8.06 -14.88
C ILE A 146 0.37 -8.27 -15.38
N MET A 147 -0.63 -7.74 -14.66
CA MET A 147 -2.04 -7.83 -15.07
C MET A 147 -2.29 -7.11 -16.41
N TYR A 148 -1.64 -5.96 -16.65
CA TYR A 148 -1.72 -5.24 -17.92
C TYR A 148 -1.09 -6.00 -19.09
N ALA A 149 -0.01 -6.75 -18.87
CA ALA A 149 0.59 -7.60 -19.91
C ALA A 149 -0.39 -8.69 -20.37
N ASP A 150 -1.32 -9.11 -19.49
CA ASP A 150 -2.38 -10.08 -19.76
C ASP A 150 -3.76 -9.42 -19.99
N LYS A 151 -3.82 -8.11 -20.28
CA LYS A 151 -5.08 -7.34 -20.35
C LYS A 151 -6.13 -7.93 -21.30
N ASN A 152 -5.70 -8.64 -22.36
CA ASN A 152 -6.61 -9.28 -23.32
C ASN A 152 -7.41 -10.43 -22.70
N ASN A 153 -6.96 -10.96 -21.56
CA ASN A 153 -7.66 -12.00 -20.79
C ASN A 153 -8.33 -11.44 -19.53
N VAL A 154 -7.81 -10.34 -18.97
CA VAL A 154 -8.24 -9.81 -17.66
C VAL A 154 -9.22 -8.62 -17.76
N CYS A 155 -9.18 -7.83 -18.84
CA CYS A 155 -9.97 -6.60 -18.97
C CYS A 155 -11.22 -6.75 -19.85
N LYS A 156 -11.88 -7.91 -19.78
CA LYS A 156 -13.11 -8.20 -20.54
C LYS A 156 -14.36 -7.74 -19.82
#